data_AF-A0A543JHQ2-F1
#
_entry.id   AF-A0A543JHQ2-F1
#
_cell.length_a   1.000
_cell.length_b   1.000
_cell.length_c   1.000
_cell.angle_alpha   90.00
_cell.angle_beta   90.00
_cell.angle_gamma   90.00
#
_symmetry.space_group_name_H-M   'P 1'
#
loop_
_entity.id
_entity.type
_entity.pdbx_description
1 polymer ?
#
loop_
_entity_poly.entity_id
_entity_poly.type
_entity_poly.pdbx_seq_one_letter_code
_entity_poly.pdbx_strand_id
1 'polypeptide(L)'
;MPLGSLGRSKSGRHRPPSREVEEPLPDEELESYLAALAPETTAAETTAGTSFGNAQVYQLRLQLMANEQLKELAAERQTSPQALATEWVMQRLEWEARQRGF
;
A
#
# COMPACT_ATOMS: atom_id res chain seq x y z
N MET A 1 38.05 -21.91 53.62
CA MET A 1 37.67 -22.95 52.63
C MET A 1 36.15 -23.07 52.63
N PRO A 2 35.47 -22.78 51.51
CA PRO A 2 34.91 -23.86 50.66
C PRO A 2 34.98 -23.59 49.13
N LEU A 3 34.74 -24.67 48.37
CA LEU A 3 34.85 -24.81 46.90
C LEU A 3 33.56 -24.44 46.14
N GLY A 4 33.72 -23.99 44.89
CA GLY A 4 32.93 -24.45 43.74
C GLY A 4 31.83 -23.53 43.18
N SER A 5 31.99 -23.10 41.91
CA SER A 5 31.05 -23.41 40.81
C SER A 5 31.52 -22.74 39.50
N LEU A 6 31.66 -23.54 38.44
CA LEU A 6 31.97 -23.11 37.07
C LEU A 6 30.71 -22.60 36.38
N GLY A 7 30.65 -21.30 36.11
CA GLY A 7 29.66 -20.66 35.23
C GLY A 7 30.25 -20.30 33.88
N ARG A 8 29.94 -21.10 32.86
CA ARG A 8 30.30 -20.95 31.45
C ARG A 8 29.51 -19.84 30.76
N SER A 9 30.16 -19.02 29.92
CA SER A 9 29.65 -18.38 28.68
C SER A 9 30.46 -17.09 28.38
N LYS A 10 30.77 -16.66 27.16
CA LYS A 10 30.74 -17.18 25.78
C LYS A 10 31.67 -16.22 25.01
N SER A 11 32.43 -16.78 24.07
CA SER A 11 33.53 -16.14 23.31
C SER A 11 33.23 -14.75 22.74
N GLY A 12 33.99 -13.75 23.22
CA GLY A 12 35.01 -13.02 22.43
C GLY A 12 34.69 -12.72 20.97
N ARG A 13 34.24 -11.48 20.74
CA ARG A 13 33.97 -10.82 19.46
C ARG A 13 35.29 -10.44 18.76
N HIS A 14 35.61 -11.07 17.63
CA HIS A 14 36.69 -10.61 16.74
C HIS A 14 36.18 -9.49 15.80
N ARG A 15 36.82 -8.34 15.91
CA ARG A 15 37.00 -7.24 14.92
C ARG A 15 38.54 -7.19 14.68
N PRO A 16 39.19 -6.60 13.64
CA PRO A 16 38.85 -5.83 12.40
C PRO A 16 39.47 -6.55 11.13
N PRO A 17 39.81 -5.94 9.94
CA PRO A 17 39.90 -4.53 9.55
C PRO A 17 39.22 -4.10 8.23
N SER A 18 39.09 -2.78 8.12
CA SER A 18 38.53 -2.05 7.00
C SER A 18 39.55 -1.85 5.87
N ARG A 19 39.00 -1.78 4.65
CA ARG A 19 39.28 -0.80 3.59
C ARG A 19 40.21 -1.24 2.46
N GLU A 20 39.58 -1.61 1.34
CA GLU A 20 39.92 -1.12 -0.01
C GLU A 20 38.58 -0.81 -0.69
N VAL A 21 38.28 0.48 -0.87
CA VAL A 21 37.16 0.92 -1.72
C VAL A 21 37.74 0.97 -3.12
N GLU A 22 37.70 -0.17 -3.79
CA GLU A 22 37.83 -0.25 -5.24
C GLU A 22 36.62 0.50 -5.79
N GLU A 23 36.84 1.55 -6.59
CA GLU A 23 35.76 2.26 -7.26
C GLU A 23 34.93 1.22 -8.01
N PRO A 24 33.64 1.02 -7.68
CA PRO A 24 32.83 0.06 -8.39
C PRO A 24 32.64 0.62 -9.79
N LEU A 25 33.34 0.04 -10.78
CA LEU A 25 32.88 0.09 -12.16
C LEU A 25 31.39 -0.24 -12.13
N PRO A 26 30.53 0.59 -12.75
CA PRO A 26 29.09 0.35 -12.75
C PRO A 26 28.86 -1.05 -13.28
N ASP A 27 28.37 -1.93 -12.40
CA ASP A 27 28.10 -3.31 -12.73
C ASP A 27 26.89 -3.30 -13.66
N GLU A 28 27.14 -3.33 -14.98
CA GLU A 28 26.13 -3.17 -16.02
C GLU A 28 25.00 -4.20 -15.87
N GLU A 29 25.30 -5.38 -15.32
CA GLU A 29 24.26 -6.35 -14.96
C GLU A 29 23.38 -5.81 -13.83
N LEU A 30 23.96 -5.31 -12.73
CA LEU A 30 23.20 -4.69 -11.65
C LEU A 30 22.43 -3.45 -12.12
N GLU A 31 22.98 -2.62 -12.99
CA GLU A 31 22.27 -1.49 -13.58
C GLU A 31 21.08 -1.94 -14.44
N SER A 32 21.24 -3.01 -15.22
CA SER A 32 20.17 -3.63 -15.99
C SER A 32 19.07 -4.21 -15.09
N TYR A 33 19.46 -4.91 -14.01
CA TYR A 33 18.51 -5.43 -13.02
C TYR A 33 17.77 -4.28 -12.29
N LEU A 34 18.49 -3.21 -11.94
CA LEU A 34 17.89 -2.03 -11.33
C LEU A 34 17.01 -1.25 -12.30
N ALA A 35 17.34 -1.19 -13.59
CA ALA A 35 16.50 -0.59 -14.62
C ALA A 35 15.22 -1.40 -14.87
N ALA A 36 15.31 -2.73 -14.83
CA ALA A 36 14.15 -3.62 -14.96
C ALA A 36 13.19 -3.53 -13.76
N LEU A 37 13.73 -3.21 -12.57
CA LEU A 37 12.96 -3.02 -11.32
C LEU A 37 12.59 -1.57 -11.04
N ALA A 38 13.25 -0.61 -11.70
CA ALA A 38 12.92 0.80 -11.56
C ALA A 38 11.53 1.00 -12.17
N PRO A 39 10.54 1.49 -11.39
CA PRO A 39 9.28 1.88 -11.97
C PRO A 39 9.59 2.95 -13.02
N GLU A 40 9.17 2.72 -14.27
CA GLU A 40 9.28 3.66 -15.38
C GLU A 40 9.06 5.07 -14.85
N THR A 41 10.13 5.88 -14.88
CA THR A 41 10.13 7.26 -14.35
C THR A 41 9.39 8.19 -15.30
N THR A 42 8.20 7.79 -15.74
CA THR A 42 7.12 8.75 -15.94
C THR A 42 6.85 9.35 -14.57
N ALA A 43 7.35 10.58 -14.39
CA ALA A 43 7.02 11.41 -13.24
C ALA A 43 5.55 11.18 -12.89
N ALA A 44 5.31 10.66 -11.70
CA ALA A 44 3.96 10.52 -11.18
C ALA A 44 3.41 11.94 -11.00
N GLU A 45 2.82 12.50 -12.06
CA GLU A 45 1.82 13.54 -11.98
C GLU A 45 0.56 12.91 -11.39
N THR A 46 0.64 12.54 -10.11
CA THR A 46 -0.52 12.30 -9.26
C THR A 46 -1.15 13.64 -8.87
N THR A 47 -1.36 14.53 -9.83
CA THR A 47 -2.21 15.73 -9.76
C THR A 47 -2.09 16.50 -11.06
N ALA A 48 -3.01 16.26 -12.01
CA ALA A 48 -3.75 17.29 -12.76
C ALA A 48 -4.42 16.69 -14.01
N GLY A 49 -5.74 16.47 -13.92
CA GLY A 49 -6.70 16.70 -15.00
C GLY A 49 -6.63 15.86 -16.29
N THR A 50 -7.66 15.03 -16.49
CA THR A 50 -8.17 14.57 -17.80
C THR A 50 -7.44 13.39 -18.48
N SER A 51 -7.54 12.18 -17.91
CA SER A 51 -7.13 10.97 -18.67
C SER A 51 -7.82 9.64 -18.32
N PHE A 52 -9.07 9.66 -17.83
CA PHE A 52 -9.90 8.44 -17.75
C PHE A 52 -11.36 8.71 -18.15
N GLY A 53 -11.62 8.92 -19.44
CA GLY A 53 -12.98 9.14 -19.96
C GLY A 53 -13.72 10.27 -19.24
N ASN A 54 -15.01 10.42 -19.47
CA ASN A 54 -15.83 11.38 -18.71
C ASN A 54 -16.13 10.86 -17.29
N ALA A 55 -15.18 10.21 -16.61
CA ALA A 55 -15.37 9.70 -15.27
C ALA A 55 -15.32 10.85 -14.27
N GLN A 56 -16.48 11.31 -13.83
CA GLN A 56 -16.59 12.31 -12.77
C GLN A 56 -16.41 11.65 -11.41
N VAL A 57 -15.46 12.14 -10.62
CA VAL A 57 -15.30 11.73 -9.21
C VAL A 57 -16.28 12.55 -8.37
N TYR A 58 -17.21 11.87 -7.70
CA TYR A 58 -18.13 12.47 -6.75
C TYR A 58 -17.66 12.20 -5.32
N GLN A 59 -17.47 13.26 -4.53
CA GLN A 59 -17.15 13.15 -3.11
C GLN A 59 -18.44 13.00 -2.30
N LEU A 60 -18.65 11.85 -1.66
CA LEU A 60 -19.80 11.58 -0.80
C LEU A 60 -19.54 12.11 0.61
N ARG A 61 -20.35 13.07 1.07
CA ARG A 61 -20.34 13.54 2.46
C ARG A 61 -21.53 12.95 3.21
N LEU A 62 -21.27 11.97 4.07
CA LEU A 62 -22.28 11.36 4.95
C LEU A 62 -22.29 12.05 6.30
N GLN A 63 -23.46 12.06 6.95
CA GLN A 63 -23.56 12.43 8.37
C GLN A 63 -22.80 11.42 9.24
N LEU A 64 -22.30 11.85 10.40
CA LEU A 64 -21.41 11.05 11.25
C LEU A 64 -22.02 9.67 11.59
N MET A 65 -23.26 9.65 12.07
CA MET A 65 -23.97 8.41 12.42
C MET A 65 -24.13 7.47 11.22
N ALA A 66 -24.45 8.00 10.04
CA ALA A 66 -24.59 7.20 8.82
C ALA A 66 -23.24 6.64 8.34
N ASN A 67 -22.13 7.37 8.58
CA ASN A 67 -20.79 6.88 8.25
C ASN A 67 -20.36 5.73 9.16
N GLU A 68 -20.67 5.80 10.46
CA GLU A 68 -20.39 4.74 11.42
C GLU A 68 -21.16 3.46 11.06
N GLN A 69 -22.47 3.58 10.81
CA GLN A 69 -23.29 2.45 10.36
C GLN A 69 -22.77 1.81 9.08
N LEU A 70 -22.36 2.64 8.11
CA LEU A 70 -21.82 2.13 6.84
C LEU A 70 -20.48 1.42 7.05
N LYS A 71 -19.64 1.90 7.96
CA LYS A 71 -18.38 1.22 8.34
C LYS A 71 -18.63 -0.13 9.01
N GLU A 72 -19.58 -0.20 9.92
CA GLU A 72 -19.98 -1.45 10.59
C GLU A 72 -20.50 -2.48 9.58
N LEU A 73 -21.42 -2.07 8.71
CA LEU A 73 -21.96 -2.94 7.64
C LEU A 73 -20.88 -3.38 6.65
N ALA A 74 -19.94 -2.50 6.32
CA ALA A 74 -18.82 -2.85 5.47
C ALA A 74 -17.89 -3.88 6.14
N ALA A 75 -17.64 -3.74 7.45
CA ALA A 75 -16.85 -4.69 8.22
C ALA A 75 -17.52 -6.07 8.30
N GLU A 76 -18.83 -6.13 8.55
CA GLU A 76 -19.60 -7.38 8.54
C GLU A 76 -19.52 -8.09 7.19
N ARG A 77 -19.58 -7.33 6.10
CA ARG A 77 -19.51 -7.83 4.73
C ARG A 77 -18.09 -8.05 4.21
N GLN A 78 -17.07 -7.79 5.03
CA GLN A 78 -15.65 -7.87 4.64
C GLN A 78 -15.32 -7.01 3.40
N THR A 79 -15.97 -5.85 3.28
CA THR A 79 -15.79 -4.90 2.18
C THR A 79 -15.27 -3.56 2.68
N SER A 80 -14.74 -2.73 1.79
CA SER A 80 -14.38 -1.36 2.18
C SER A 80 -15.64 -0.49 2.24
N PRO A 81 -15.71 0.47 3.19
CA PRO A 81 -16.82 1.43 3.28
C PRO A 81 -17.08 2.13 1.94
N GLN A 82 -16.02 2.53 1.24
CA GLN A 82 -16.14 3.18 -0.05
C GLN A 82 -16.71 2.25 -1.13
N ALA A 83 -16.26 0.99 -1.20
CA ALA A 83 -16.78 0.03 -2.17
C ALA A 83 -18.27 -0.26 -1.92
N LEU A 84 -18.66 -0.44 -0.66
CA LEU A 84 -20.06 -0.68 -0.30
C LEU A 84 -20.95 0.52 -0.69
N ALA A 85 -20.48 1.74 -0.45
CA ALA A 85 -21.20 2.95 -0.87
C ALA A 85 -21.37 3.01 -2.39
N THR A 86 -20.32 2.71 -3.16
CA THR A 86 -20.40 2.69 -4.62
C THR A 86 -21.37 1.62 -5.13
N GLU A 87 -21.35 0.43 -4.51
CA GLU A 87 -22.24 -0.67 -4.87
C GLU A 87 -23.71 -0.28 -4.69
N TRP A 88 -24.05 0.29 -3.53
CA TRP A 88 -25.43 0.72 -3.26
C TRP A 88 -25.90 1.84 -4.18
N VAL A 89 -25.04 2.80 -4.52
CA VAL A 89 -25.37 3.86 -5.48
C VAL A 89 -25.67 3.24 -6.85
N MET A 90 -24.85 2.30 -7.33
CA MET A 90 -25.08 1.63 -8.60
C MET A 90 -26.37 0.81 -8.58
N GLN A 91 -26.62 0.03 -7.54
CA GLN A 91 -27.88 -0.72 -7.38
C GLN A 91 -29.10 0.20 -7.36
N ARG A 92 -29.01 1.36 -6.71
CA ARG A 92 -30.11 2.33 -6.65
C ARG A 92 -30.38 2.95 -8.02
N LEU A 93 -29.33 3.28 -8.77
CA LEU A 93 -29.44 3.80 -10.14
C LEU A 93 -30.06 2.76 -11.08
N GLU A 94 -29.63 1.50 -11.01
CA GLU A 94 -30.21 0.41 -11.81
C GLU A 94 -31.70 0.20 -11.51
N TRP A 95 -32.05 0.20 -10.22
CA TRP A 95 -33.46 0.12 -9.80
C TRP A 95 -34.27 1.29 -10.36
N GLU A 96 -33.73 2.50 -10.30
CA GLU A 96 -34.39 3.70 -10.80
C GLU A 96 -34.51 3.71 -12.34
N ALA A 97 -33.50 3.26 -13.07
CA ALA A 97 -33.54 3.10 -14.53
C ALA A 97 -34.66 2.12 -14.93
N ARG A 98 -34.75 0.98 -14.23
CA ARG A 98 -35.81 -0.02 -14.46
C ARG A 98 -37.21 0.53 -14.18
N GLN A 99 -37.37 1.35 -13.14
CA GLN A 99 -38.66 1.98 -12.82
C GLN A 99 -39.07 3.04 -13.85
N ARG A 100 -38.10 3.75 -14.43
CA ARG A 100 -38.33 4.82 -15.41
C ARG A 100 -38.47 4.31 -16.85
N GLY A 101 -38.20 3.03 -17.11
CA GLY A 101 -38.37 2.41 -18.42
C GLY A 101 -37.36 2.86 -19.47
N PHE A 102 -36.12 3.16 -19.06
CA PHE A 102 -34.99 3.32 -19.98
C PHE A 102 -34.46 1.96 -20.45
#